data_AF-A0A7V1HZC7-F1
#
_entry.id   AF-A0A7V1HZC7-F1
#
_cell.length_a   1.000
_cell.length_b   1.000
_cell.length_c   1.000
_cell.angle_alpha   90.00
_cell.angle_beta   90.00
_cell.angle_gamma   90.00
#
_symmetry.space_group_name_H-M   'P 1'
#
loop_
_entity.id
_entity.type
_entity.pdbx_description
1 polymer ?
#
loop_
_entity_poly.entity_id
_entity_poly.type
_entity_poly.pdbx_seq_one_letter_code
_entity_poly.pdbx_strand_id
1 'polypeptide(L)'
;MRIGWLVKKKGMTSGVWKKVYNLLGELQGAGSKEDCLLLFFENSRKLLKHDSAVYFPFDPIRLAPALAGHVSDNPEVGGFYSDYANYYWKLEPVWSTNLPLIPNEPWKYSDFTTLRKIKESQFYSDFNKRAGIGHVMGCT
;
A
#
# COMPACT_ATOMS: atom_id res chain seq x y z
N MET A 1 17.13 -14.36 -27.87
CA MET A 1 17.86 -13.12 -27.52
C MET A 1 17.37 -12.66 -26.14
N ARG A 2 18.13 -12.93 -25.06
CA ARG A 2 17.75 -12.55 -23.69
C ARG A 2 18.38 -11.19 -23.39
N ILE A 3 17.57 -10.12 -23.37
CA ILE A 3 18.01 -8.82 -22.87
C ILE A 3 17.91 -8.88 -21.34
N GLY A 4 19.07 -9.07 -20.72
CA GLY A 4 19.23 -9.04 -19.28
C GLY A 4 18.94 -7.64 -18.75
N TRP A 5 17.88 -7.52 -17.97
CA TRP A 5 17.74 -6.40 -17.04
C TRP A 5 18.72 -6.61 -15.90
N LEU A 6 19.88 -5.97 -16.05
CA LEU A 6 20.82 -5.66 -14.98
C LEU A 6 20.13 -4.70 -14.00
N VAL A 7 19.29 -5.26 -13.13
CA VAL A 7 19.08 -4.67 -11.81
C VAL A 7 20.45 -4.74 -11.14
N LYS A 8 21.13 -3.60 -11.00
CA LYS A 8 22.25 -3.49 -10.05
C LYS A 8 21.68 -3.81 -8.67
N LYS A 9 21.73 -5.08 -8.26
CA LYS A 9 21.51 -5.54 -6.88
C LYS A 9 22.51 -4.80 -6.00
N LYS A 10 22.12 -3.65 -5.44
CA LYS A 10 22.72 -3.18 -4.18
C LYS A 10 22.42 -4.27 -3.16
N GLY A 11 23.44 -5.05 -2.81
CA GLY A 11 23.29 -6.30 -2.07
C GLY A 11 22.56 -6.08 -0.75
N MET A 12 21.38 -6.69 -0.60
CA MET A 12 20.76 -6.88 0.70
C MET A 12 21.74 -7.66 1.57
N THR A 13 22.01 -7.17 2.78
CA THR A 13 22.93 -7.85 3.71
C THR A 13 22.33 -9.18 4.16
N SER A 14 23.18 -10.11 4.62
CA SER A 14 22.73 -11.38 5.20
C SER A 14 21.70 -11.20 6.32
N GLY A 15 21.84 -10.13 7.12
CA GLY A 15 20.88 -9.75 8.15
C GLY A 15 19.50 -9.37 7.60
N VAL A 16 19.44 -8.69 6.46
CA VAL A 16 18.16 -8.37 5.80
C VAL A 16 17.52 -9.63 5.22
N TRP A 17 18.30 -10.52 4.59
CA TRP A 17 17.80 -11.81 4.10
C TRP A 17 17.20 -12.66 5.22
N LYS A 18 17.88 -12.76 6.36
CA LYS A 18 17.35 -13.48 7.53
C LYS A 18 16.00 -12.92 7.98
N LYS A 19 15.85 -11.59 8.03
CA LYS A 19 14.56 -10.95 8.37
C LYS A 19 13.46 -11.30 7.37
N VAL A 20 13.77 -11.26 6.07
CA VAL A 20 12.80 -11.62 5.01
C VAL A 20 12.38 -13.09 5.11
N TYR A 21 13.32 -14.02 5.31
CA TYR A 21 12.99 -15.45 5.46
C TYR A 21 12.18 -15.73 6.72
N ASN A 22 12.52 -15.11 7.85
CA ASN A 22 11.74 -15.23 9.08
C ASN A 22 10.30 -14.75 8.86
N LEU A 23 10.13 -13.59 8.22
CA LEU A 23 8.81 -13.07 7.85
C LEU A 23 8.04 -14.06 6.98
N LEU A 24 8.65 -14.62 5.93
CA LEU A 24 7.98 -15.61 5.07
C LEU A 24 7.52 -16.85 5.86
N GLY A 25 8.34 -17.32 6.82
CA GLY A 25 7.96 -18.41 7.70
C GLY A 25 6.78 -18.07 8.62
N GLU A 26 6.77 -16.87 9.21
CA GLU A 26 5.66 -16.37 10.03
C GLU A 26 4.37 -16.24 9.22
N LEU A 27 4.44 -15.67 8.01
CA LEU A 27 3.28 -15.52 7.11
C LEU A 27 2.71 -16.87 6.67
N GLN A 28 3.56 -17.87 6.44
CA GLN A 28 3.11 -19.23 6.08
C GLN A 28 2.38 -19.92 7.24
N GLY A 29 2.70 -19.59 8.48
CA GLY A 29 2.06 -20.11 9.68
C GLY A 29 0.76 -19.40 10.07
N ALA A 30 0.35 -18.35 9.35
CA ALA A 30 -0.86 -17.59 9.67
C ALA A 30 -2.13 -18.43 9.50
N GLY A 31 -3.01 -18.42 10.51
CA GLY A 31 -4.26 -19.20 10.51
C GLY A 31 -5.36 -18.64 9.62
N SER A 32 -5.26 -17.36 9.25
CA SER A 32 -6.22 -16.66 8.40
C SER A 32 -5.55 -15.61 7.53
N LYS A 33 -6.29 -15.11 6.53
CA LYS A 33 -5.86 -13.97 5.70
C LYS A 33 -5.61 -12.71 6.52
N GLU A 34 -6.48 -12.46 7.51
CA GLU A 34 -6.38 -11.30 8.39
C GLU A 34 -5.11 -11.37 9.24
N ASP A 35 -4.85 -12.51 9.88
CA ASP A 35 -3.63 -12.73 10.67
C ASP A 35 -2.38 -12.54 9.80
N CYS A 36 -2.39 -13.07 8.58
CA CYS A 36 -1.29 -12.94 7.63
C CYS A 36 -1.00 -11.46 7.30
N LEU A 37 -2.04 -10.66 7.06
CA LEU A 37 -1.90 -9.23 6.75
C LEU A 37 -1.42 -8.43 7.97
N LEU A 38 -1.94 -8.71 9.17
CA LEU A 38 -1.50 -8.05 10.40
C LEU A 38 -0.03 -8.36 10.73
N LEU A 39 0.39 -9.63 10.58
CA LEU A 39 1.79 -10.03 10.71
C LEU A 39 2.69 -9.32 9.70
N PHE A 40 2.21 -9.16 8.46
CA PHE A 40 2.92 -8.41 7.44
C PHE A 40 3.07 -6.93 7.81
N PHE A 41 2.01 -6.27 8.29
CA PHE A 41 2.07 -4.87 8.72
C PHE A 41 3.04 -4.67 9.88
N GLU A 42 2.94 -5.51 10.93
CA GLU A 42 3.82 -5.42 12.08
C GLU A 42 5.30 -5.58 11.71
N ASN A 43 5.61 -6.58 10.88
CA ASN A 43 6.99 -6.84 10.47
C ASN A 43 7.51 -5.83 9.43
N SER A 44 6.67 -5.38 8.50
CA SER A 44 7.05 -4.34 7.55
C SER A 44 7.38 -3.03 8.26
N ARG A 45 6.70 -2.69 9.37
CA ARG A 45 7.01 -1.50 10.19
C ARG A 45 8.41 -1.51 10.78
N LYS A 46 8.95 -2.71 11.07
CA LYS A 46 10.34 -2.90 11.54
C LYS A 46 11.38 -2.66 10.43
N LEU A 47 10.97 -2.72 9.16
CA LEU A 47 11.83 -2.51 7.98
C LEU A 47 11.67 -1.11 7.39
N LEU A 48 10.43 -0.62 7.32
CA LEU A 48 10.03 0.67 6.79
C LEU A 48 9.15 1.34 7.85
N LYS A 49 9.67 2.38 8.50
CA LYS A 49 8.91 3.14 9.50
C LYS A 49 7.68 3.78 8.84
N HIS A 50 6.49 3.44 9.35
CA HIS A 50 5.21 4.00 8.96
C HIS A 50 4.27 4.00 10.16
N ASP A 51 3.29 4.90 10.15
CA ASP A 51 2.35 5.08 11.27
C ASP A 51 1.13 4.15 11.18
N SER A 52 0.76 3.76 9.96
CA SER A 52 -0.41 2.93 9.67
C SER A 52 -0.25 2.15 8.37
N ALA A 53 -0.88 0.98 8.28
CA ALA A 53 -1.03 0.19 7.07
C ALA A 53 -2.46 -0.32 6.94
N VAL A 54 -2.93 -0.41 5.70
CA VAL A 54 -4.27 -0.89 5.37
C VAL A 54 -4.23 -1.71 4.09
N TYR A 55 -4.96 -2.81 4.09
CA TYR A 55 -5.24 -3.64 2.92
C TYR A 55 -6.69 -3.41 2.50
N PHE A 56 -6.86 -3.03 1.24
CA PHE A 56 -8.17 -2.96 0.59
C PHE A 56 -8.31 -4.13 -0.39
N PRO A 57 -9.22 -5.09 -0.16
CA PRO A 57 -9.52 -6.11 -1.17
C PRO A 57 -10.14 -5.48 -2.41
N PHE A 58 -9.92 -6.09 -3.57
CA PHE A 58 -10.52 -5.67 -4.84
C PHE A 58 -11.85 -6.37 -5.09
N ASP A 59 -12.86 -5.61 -5.49
CA ASP A 59 -14.15 -6.11 -5.97
C ASP A 59 -14.14 -6.17 -7.52
N PRO A 60 -14.14 -7.37 -8.12
CA PRO A 60 -14.08 -7.52 -9.57
C PRO A 60 -15.38 -7.13 -10.30
N ILE A 61 -16.51 -7.04 -9.60
CA ILE A 61 -17.79 -6.63 -10.19
C ILE A 61 -17.83 -5.11 -10.29
N ARG A 62 -17.42 -4.41 -9.22
CA ARG A 62 -17.36 -2.95 -9.18
C ARG A 62 -16.14 -2.37 -9.88
N LEU A 63 -15.11 -3.20 -10.12
CA LEU A 63 -13.77 -2.77 -10.54
C LEU A 63 -13.22 -1.66 -9.62
N ALA A 64 -13.36 -1.87 -8.32
CA ALA A 64 -13.06 -0.90 -7.26
C ALA A 64 -12.57 -1.62 -6.00
N PRO A 65 -11.99 -0.91 -5.02
CA PRO A 65 -11.86 -1.46 -3.67
C PRO A 65 -13.21 -1.93 -3.14
N ALA A 66 -13.23 -3.10 -2.48
CA ALA A 66 -14.44 -3.64 -1.91
C ALA A 66 -14.86 -2.86 -0.65
N LEU A 67 -16.16 -2.85 -0.37
CA LEU A 67 -16.72 -2.11 0.77
C LEU A 67 -16.45 -2.76 2.14
N ALA A 68 -16.04 -4.03 2.16
CA ALA A 68 -15.84 -4.82 3.36
C ALA A 68 -14.62 -5.74 3.23
N GLY A 69 -14.16 -6.28 4.37
CA GLY A 69 -12.99 -7.16 4.42
C GLY A 69 -11.65 -6.42 4.31
N HIS A 70 -11.65 -5.12 4.57
CA HIS A 70 -10.42 -4.36 4.78
C HIS A 70 -9.74 -4.85 6.06
N VAL A 71 -8.41 -4.82 6.07
CA VAL A 71 -7.59 -5.17 7.24
C VAL A 71 -6.64 -4.01 7.49
N SER A 72 -6.57 -3.51 8.72
CA SER A 72 -5.65 -2.45 9.09
C SER A 72 -5.05 -2.70 10.47
N ASP A 73 -3.82 -2.21 10.64
CA ASP A 73 -3.15 -2.18 11.94
C ASP A 73 -3.63 -1.03 12.86
N ASN A 74 -4.49 -0.14 12.34
CA ASN A 74 -5.16 0.91 13.11
C ASN A 74 -6.68 0.80 13.01
N PRO A 75 -7.40 0.99 14.13
CA PRO A 75 -8.86 0.95 14.13
C PRO A 75 -9.43 2.05 13.21
N GLU A 76 -10.49 1.70 12.46
CA GLU A 76 -11.18 2.67 11.61
C GLU A 76 -11.74 3.83 12.44
N VAL A 77 -11.51 5.06 11.98
CA VAL A 77 -12.12 6.25 12.57
C VAL A 77 -13.02 6.91 11.53
N GLY A 78 -14.31 7.04 11.85
CA GLY A 78 -15.23 7.89 11.11
C GLY A 78 -15.56 7.44 9.67
N GLY A 79 -15.58 6.14 9.39
CA GLY A 79 -15.99 5.61 8.08
C GLY A 79 -14.95 5.77 6.96
N PHE A 80 -13.69 6.05 7.32
CA PHE A 80 -12.60 6.31 6.39
C PHE A 80 -12.43 5.24 5.31
N TYR A 81 -12.53 3.95 5.64
CA TYR A 81 -12.35 2.86 4.67
C TYR A 81 -13.53 2.77 3.70
N SER A 82 -14.74 3.00 4.20
CA SER A 82 -15.95 3.05 3.36
C SER A 82 -15.92 4.24 2.40
N ASP A 83 -15.56 5.43 2.88
CA ASP A 83 -15.42 6.64 2.05
C ASP A 83 -14.40 6.44 0.94
N TYR A 84 -13.26 5.81 1.27
CA TYR A 84 -12.24 5.44 0.29
C TYR A 84 -12.79 4.52 -0.80
N ALA A 85 -13.38 3.39 -0.40
CA ALA A 85 -13.87 2.36 -1.33
C ALA A 85 -15.04 2.83 -2.21
N ASN A 86 -15.82 3.81 -1.74
CA ASN A 86 -16.94 4.36 -2.50
C ASN A 86 -16.50 5.44 -3.51
N TYR A 87 -15.60 6.33 -3.12
CA TYR A 87 -15.35 7.55 -3.90
C TYR A 87 -13.87 7.90 -4.03
N TYR A 88 -13.15 8.05 -2.92
CA TYR A 88 -11.84 8.70 -2.94
C TYR A 88 -10.75 7.90 -3.65
N TRP A 89 -10.89 6.57 -3.75
CA TRP A 89 -9.94 5.76 -4.52
C TRP A 89 -9.78 6.26 -5.96
N LYS A 90 -10.85 6.74 -6.61
CA LYS A 90 -10.80 7.25 -7.99
C LYS A 90 -10.01 8.54 -8.14
N LEU A 91 -9.84 9.28 -7.04
CA LEU A 91 -9.16 10.56 -7.00
C LEU A 91 -7.68 10.41 -6.63
N GLU A 92 -7.20 9.20 -6.33
CA GLU A 92 -5.79 9.03 -6.01
C GLU A 92 -4.91 9.38 -7.22
N PRO A 93 -3.73 9.98 -6.99
CA PRO A 93 -2.81 10.34 -8.06
C PRO A 93 -2.42 9.16 -8.97
N VAL A 94 -2.38 7.96 -8.41
CA VAL A 94 -2.00 6.74 -9.12
C VAL A 94 -2.95 6.42 -10.28
N TRP A 95 -4.25 6.68 -10.14
CA TRP A 95 -5.25 6.46 -11.20
C TRP A 95 -5.35 7.64 -12.18
N SER A 96 -4.77 8.78 -11.84
CA SER A 96 -4.80 9.98 -12.68
C SER A 96 -3.77 9.95 -13.83
N THR A 97 -2.83 9.00 -13.80
CA THR A 97 -1.79 8.89 -14.81
C THR A 97 -2.06 7.72 -15.75
N ASN A 98 -1.81 7.89 -17.05
CA ASN A 98 -1.76 6.78 -18.01
C ASN A 98 -0.52 5.88 -17.83
N LEU A 99 0.12 5.91 -16.65
CA LEU A 99 1.29 5.09 -16.37
C LEU A 99 0.82 3.68 -15.99
N PRO A 100 1.42 2.63 -16.55
CA PRO A 100 1.06 1.27 -16.20
C PRO A 100 1.44 1.00 -14.74
N LEU A 101 0.47 0.57 -13.95
CA LEU A 101 0.73 -0.06 -12.66
C LEU A 101 1.23 -1.47 -12.90
N ILE A 102 2.44 -1.76 -12.42
CA ILE A 102 3.02 -3.10 -12.48
C ILE A 102 2.58 -3.84 -11.20
N PRO A 103 1.88 -4.99 -11.34
CA PRO A 103 1.44 -5.75 -10.19
C PRO A 103 2.61 -6.17 -9.28
N ASN A 104 2.40 -6.08 -7.98
CA ASN A 104 3.38 -6.37 -6.92
C ASN A 104 4.60 -5.44 -6.88
N GLU A 105 4.58 -4.32 -7.60
CA GLU A 105 5.63 -3.30 -7.48
C GLU A 105 5.23 -2.20 -6.49
N PRO A 106 6.14 -1.81 -5.58
CA PRO A 106 5.88 -0.72 -4.67
C PRO A 106 5.89 0.61 -5.42
N TRP A 107 4.97 1.49 -5.05
CA TRP A 107 4.86 2.84 -5.60
C TRP A 107 4.64 3.85 -4.48
N LYS A 108 4.94 5.11 -4.77
CA LYS A 108 4.61 6.26 -3.91
C LYS A 108 4.01 7.36 -4.77
N TYR A 109 3.22 8.26 -4.20
CA TYR A 109 2.56 9.29 -5.01
C TYR A 109 3.53 10.20 -5.80
N SER A 110 4.78 10.36 -5.33
CA SER A 110 5.80 11.12 -6.06
C SER A 110 6.24 10.50 -7.38
N ASP A 111 5.90 9.23 -7.61
CA ASP A 111 6.19 8.54 -8.88
C ASP A 111 5.20 8.97 -9.99
N PHE A 112 4.04 9.51 -9.60
CA PHE A 112 2.95 9.90 -10.51
C PHE A 112 2.77 11.41 -10.62
N THR A 113 3.09 12.16 -9.56
CA THR A 113 2.88 13.61 -9.50
C THR A 113 3.78 14.29 -8.46
N THR A 114 3.72 15.61 -8.35
CA THR A 114 4.50 16.36 -7.34
C THR A 114 3.75 16.44 -6.00
N LEU A 115 4.48 16.54 -4.88
CA LEU A 115 3.89 16.79 -3.56
C LEU A 115 2.99 18.03 -3.51
N ARG A 116 3.35 19.08 -4.26
CA ARG A 116 2.54 20.29 -4.39
C ARG A 116 1.17 19.98 -4.99
N LYS A 117 1.15 19.30 -6.14
CA LYS A 117 -0.09 18.88 -6.82
C LYS A 117 -0.96 17.96 -5.95
N ILE A 118 -0.33 17.08 -5.16
CA ILE A 118 -1.08 16.23 -4.20
C ILE A 118 -1.75 17.11 -3.17
N LYS A 119 -1.01 18.03 -2.52
CA LYS A 119 -1.57 18.91 -1.49
C LYS A 119 -2.64 19.87 -2.01
N GLU A 120 -2.61 20.20 -3.28
CA GLU A 120 -3.62 21.03 -3.98
C GLU A 120 -4.83 20.20 -4.48
N SER A 121 -4.79 18.86 -4.38
CA SER A 121 -5.85 17.99 -4.89
C SER A 121 -7.06 17.91 -3.95
N GLN A 122 -8.23 17.62 -4.54
CA GLN A 122 -9.44 17.29 -3.79
C GLN A 122 -9.21 16.08 -2.87
N PHE A 123 -8.54 15.04 -3.38
CA PHE A 123 -8.23 13.85 -2.61
C PHE A 123 -7.44 14.17 -1.33
N TYR A 124 -6.46 15.08 -1.40
CA TYR A 124 -5.72 15.46 -0.20
C TYR A 124 -6.57 16.26 0.79
N SER A 125 -7.29 17.27 0.30
CA SER A 125 -8.07 18.17 1.16
C SER A 125 -9.22 17.47 1.87
N ASP A 126 -9.96 16.62 1.14
CA ASP A 126 -11.19 15.98 1.63
C ASP A 126 -10.93 14.65 2.35
N PHE A 127 -9.82 13.97 2.05
CA PHE A 127 -9.53 12.62 2.56
C PHE A 127 -8.24 12.56 3.38
N ASN A 128 -7.07 12.68 2.74
CA ASN A 128 -5.79 12.47 3.44
C ASN A 128 -5.56 13.45 4.59
N LYS A 129 -5.86 14.74 4.41
CA LYS A 129 -5.65 15.77 5.43
C LYS A 129 -6.50 15.52 6.68
N ARG A 130 -7.76 15.09 6.51
CA ARG A 130 -8.65 14.75 7.63
C ARG A 130 -8.15 13.55 8.41
N ALA A 131 -7.55 12.58 7.73
CA ALA A 131 -6.95 11.40 8.33
C ALA A 131 -5.49 11.61 8.82
N GLY A 132 -4.94 12.82 8.69
CA GLY A 132 -3.55 13.10 9.08
C GLY A 132 -2.49 12.45 8.17
N ILE A 133 -2.86 12.01 6.97
CA ILE A 133 -1.97 11.31 6.04
C ILE A 133 -1.11 12.33 5.28
N GLY A 134 0.19 12.35 5.58
CA GLY A 134 1.17 13.21 4.89
C GLY A 134 1.87 12.53 3.71
N HIS A 135 2.08 11.22 3.79
CA HIS A 135 2.83 10.43 2.82
C HIS A 135 2.19 9.06 2.64
N VAL A 136 2.20 8.55 1.41
CA VAL A 136 1.65 7.24 1.06
C VAL A 136 2.65 6.47 0.22
N MET A 137 2.77 5.19 0.53
CA MET A 137 3.38 4.15 -0.28
C MET A 137 2.35 3.04 -0.42
N GLY A 138 2.26 2.44 -1.60
CA GLY A 138 1.35 1.35 -1.87
C GLY A 138 1.98 0.27 -2.74
N CYS A 139 1.23 -0.79 -2.94
CA CYS A 139 1.53 -1.92 -3.82
C CYS A 139 0.18 -2.46 -4.31
N THR A 140 0.08 -2.76 -5.60
CA THR A 140 -1.17 -3.25 -6.23
C THR A 140 -1.09 -4.70 -6.63
#